data_AF-A0A447UUD0-F1
#
_entry.id   AF-A0A447UUD0-F1
#
_cell.length_a   1.000
_cell.length_b   1.000
_cell.length_c   1.000
_cell.angle_alpha   90.00
_cell.angle_beta   90.00
_cell.angle_gamma   90.00
#
_symmetry.space_group_name_H-M   'P 1'
#
loop_
_entity.id
_entity.type
_entity.pdbx_description
1 polymer ?
#
loop_
_entity_poly.entity_id
_entity_poly.type
_entity_poly.pdbx_seq_one_letter_code
_entity_poly.pdbx_strand_id
1 'polypeptide(L)'
;MNSLLAIDPAPPADSAAAQPTKPVKEQIVEQLLIDSGISTAAAEEVYQQLVDYLDADSTTAKEALESDAWAGVTPQRLPANQMMRTISEIKRLPGFPVAAYPRASKVLCALPDTESKVDVNTLKPGQAPLLSALSAGTLSEDDAARLIASRPEEGWASVDAFSKTLETNYPQSKAILAQMQAFVAVNSHYFRVESTGNTDDLTLRVVSQIHVDRDSGEVRTWQRRYRMIE
;
A
#
# COMPACT_ATOMS: atom_id res chain seq x y z
N MET A 1 1.04 2.27 -0.24
CA MET A 1 1.91 2.31 -1.43
C MET A 1 2.97 3.38 -1.26
N ASN A 2 2.62 4.67 -1.15
CA ASN A 2 3.59 5.74 -0.85
C ASN A 2 4.47 5.44 0.39
N SER A 3 3.87 4.96 1.49
CA SER A 3 4.62 4.53 2.69
C SER A 3 5.57 3.34 2.49
N LEU A 4 5.24 2.44 1.55
CA LEU A 4 6.08 1.29 1.22
C LEU A 4 7.15 1.63 0.18
N LEU A 5 7.17 2.85 -0.36
CA LEU A 5 8.19 3.30 -1.32
C LEU A 5 9.01 4.47 -0.78
N ALA A 6 8.70 4.94 0.42
CA ALA A 6 9.50 5.92 1.12
C ALA A 6 10.88 5.34 1.44
N ILE A 7 11.92 6.10 1.13
CA ILE A 7 13.33 5.76 1.37
C ILE A 7 13.52 5.43 2.86
N ASP A 8 14.08 4.26 3.14
CA ASP A 8 14.44 3.89 4.51
C ASP A 8 15.60 4.76 5.01
N PRO A 9 15.62 5.14 6.31
CA PRO A 9 16.77 5.82 6.87
C PRO A 9 18.03 4.97 6.68
N ALA A 10 19.13 5.60 6.28
CA ALA A 10 20.38 4.92 5.94
C ALA A 10 20.83 3.99 7.10
N PRO A 11 21.23 2.74 6.80
CA PRO A 11 21.73 1.85 7.84
C PRO A 11 22.99 2.45 8.50
N PRO A 12 23.26 2.14 9.79
CA PRO A 12 24.47 2.56 10.45
C PRO A 12 25.70 2.06 9.68
N ALA A 13 26.76 2.88 9.62
CA ALA A 13 27.94 2.71 8.76
C ALA A 13 28.77 1.41 8.98
N ASP A 14 28.39 0.54 9.93
CA ASP A 14 29.18 -0.63 10.35
C ASP A 14 28.62 -2.00 9.93
N SER A 15 27.55 -2.07 9.11
CA SER A 15 27.05 -3.36 8.60
C SER A 15 27.89 -3.86 7.40
N ALA A 16 28.86 -4.73 7.68
CA ALA A 16 29.69 -5.40 6.69
C ALA A 16 28.90 -6.35 5.77
N ALA A 17 29.37 -6.43 4.51
CA ALA A 17 28.94 -7.24 3.37
C ALA A 17 28.25 -8.59 3.69
N ALA A 18 26.92 -8.56 3.79
CA ALA A 18 26.07 -9.65 3.33
C ALA A 18 25.70 -9.38 1.87
N GLN A 19 25.43 -10.43 1.06
CA GLN A 19 24.80 -10.23 -0.25
C GLN A 19 23.59 -9.31 -0.07
N PRO A 20 23.37 -8.29 -0.92
CA PRO A 20 22.28 -7.36 -0.72
C PRO A 20 20.95 -8.11 -0.86
N THR A 21 20.39 -8.52 0.28
CA THR A 21 19.02 -9.00 0.35
C THR A 21 18.12 -7.82 0.02
N LYS A 22 17.15 -8.01 -0.87
CA LYS A 22 16.20 -6.95 -1.24
C LYS A 22 15.61 -6.29 0.03
N PRO A 23 15.43 -4.96 0.06
CA PRO A 23 14.77 -4.27 1.17
C PRO A 23 13.41 -4.89 1.51
N VAL A 24 13.03 -4.87 2.79
CA VAL A 24 11.76 -5.48 3.25
C VAL A 24 10.55 -4.87 2.55
N LYS A 25 10.54 -3.55 2.37
CA LYS A 25 9.47 -2.83 1.67
C LYS A 25 9.34 -3.26 0.20
N GLU A 26 10.45 -3.49 -0.48
CA GLU A 26 10.49 -4.02 -1.85
C GLU A 26 9.83 -5.40 -1.93
N GLN A 27 10.25 -6.31 -1.04
CA GLN A 27 9.68 -7.65 -0.97
C GLN A 27 8.16 -7.63 -0.72
N ILE A 28 7.68 -6.76 0.17
CA ILE A 28 6.25 -6.62 0.46
C ILE A 28 5.48 -6.17 -0.80
N VAL A 29 5.96 -5.15 -1.50
CA VAL A 29 5.27 -4.64 -2.70
C VAL A 29 5.29 -5.66 -3.83
N GLU A 30 6.45 -6.27 -4.10
CA GLU A 30 6.57 -7.33 -5.11
C GLU A 30 5.63 -8.50 -4.81
N GLN A 31 5.56 -8.96 -3.56
CA GLN A 31 4.67 -10.06 -3.18
C GLN A 31 3.20 -9.69 -3.42
N LEU A 32 2.77 -8.48 -3.04
CA LEU A 32 1.39 -8.02 -3.28
C LEU A 32 1.05 -7.90 -4.77
N LEU A 33 2.03 -7.54 -5.60
CA LEU A 33 1.89 -7.53 -7.05
C LEU A 33 1.77 -8.95 -7.61
N ILE A 34 2.58 -9.89 -7.11
CA ILE A 34 2.53 -11.31 -7.47
C ILE A 34 1.17 -11.92 -7.12
N ASP A 35 0.67 -11.70 -5.91
CA ASP A 35 -0.65 -12.15 -5.45
C ASP A 35 -1.79 -11.53 -6.29
N SER A 36 -1.52 -10.38 -6.90
CA SER A 36 -2.43 -9.72 -7.85
C SER A 36 -2.41 -10.31 -9.26
N GLY A 37 -1.61 -11.35 -9.51
CA GLY A 37 -1.51 -12.06 -10.79
C GLY A 37 -0.41 -11.55 -11.71
N ILE A 38 0.60 -10.88 -11.17
CA ILE A 38 1.78 -10.38 -11.91
C ILE A 38 2.89 -11.43 -11.79
N SER A 39 3.65 -11.69 -12.85
CA SER A 39 4.81 -12.59 -12.76
C SER A 39 5.91 -11.99 -11.90
N THR A 40 6.78 -12.81 -11.29
CA THR A 40 7.89 -12.31 -10.46
C THR A 40 8.73 -11.27 -11.20
N ALA A 41 9.18 -11.56 -12.42
CA ALA A 41 9.98 -10.61 -13.21
C ALA A 41 9.24 -9.30 -13.50
N ALA A 42 7.92 -9.36 -13.79
CA ALA A 42 7.14 -8.15 -14.01
C ALA A 42 6.84 -7.39 -12.70
N ALA A 43 6.77 -8.07 -11.56
CA ALA A 43 6.61 -7.42 -10.26
C ALA A 43 7.86 -6.62 -9.87
N GLU A 44 9.06 -7.17 -10.13
CA GLU A 44 10.34 -6.46 -9.98
C GLU A 44 10.39 -5.22 -10.88
N GLU A 45 10.04 -5.37 -12.16
CA GLU A 45 10.00 -4.27 -13.11
C GLU A 45 9.01 -3.16 -12.68
N VAL A 46 7.81 -3.56 -12.25
CA VAL A 46 6.79 -2.62 -11.75
C VAL A 46 7.27 -1.93 -10.48
N TYR A 47 7.98 -2.61 -9.59
CA TYR A 47 8.53 -2.00 -8.38
C TYR A 47 9.58 -0.93 -8.72
N GLN A 48 10.51 -1.20 -9.63
CA GLN A 48 11.49 -0.20 -10.07
C GLN A 48 10.80 1.01 -10.71
N GLN A 49 9.81 0.77 -11.60
CA GLN A 49 9.01 1.85 -12.18
C GLN A 49 8.19 2.63 -11.13
N LEU A 50 7.77 1.99 -10.05
CA LEU A 50 7.08 2.64 -8.93
C LEU A 50 8.03 3.59 -8.18
N VAL A 51 9.26 3.16 -7.91
CA VAL A 51 10.30 4.01 -7.28
C VAL A 51 10.54 5.24 -8.15
N ASP A 52 10.80 5.06 -9.45
CA ASP A 52 11.01 6.16 -10.40
C ASP A 52 9.80 7.08 -10.53
N TYR A 53 8.58 6.51 -10.48
CA TYR A 53 7.36 7.30 -10.60
C TYR A 53 7.15 8.28 -9.45
N LEU A 54 7.66 7.92 -8.27
CA LEU A 54 7.49 8.68 -7.04
C LEU A 54 8.67 9.60 -6.70
N ASP A 55 9.88 9.27 -7.15
CA ASP A 55 11.08 10.05 -6.83
C ASP A 55 10.98 11.47 -7.41
N ALA A 56 11.27 12.45 -6.56
CA ALA A 56 11.29 13.86 -6.94
C ALA A 56 12.62 14.27 -7.56
N ASP A 57 13.69 13.50 -7.31
CA ASP A 57 15.00 13.74 -7.90
C ASP A 57 15.08 13.19 -9.34
N SER A 58 15.82 13.88 -10.21
CA SER A 58 16.00 13.52 -11.62
C SER A 58 17.25 12.66 -11.85
N THR A 59 17.84 12.11 -10.80
CA THR A 59 19.09 11.34 -10.79
C THR A 59 18.77 9.86 -10.57
N THR A 60 18.34 9.21 -11.65
CA THR A 60 18.03 7.78 -11.68
C THR A 60 19.27 6.90 -11.57
N ALA A 61 19.18 5.80 -10.82
CA ALA A 61 20.27 4.85 -10.62
C ALA A 61 20.70 4.12 -11.93
N LYS A 62 19.90 4.18 -13.01
CA LYS A 62 20.19 3.61 -14.35
C LYS A 62 19.52 4.39 -15.50
N GLU A 63 19.98 5.62 -15.75
CA GLU A 63 19.43 6.59 -16.74
C GLU A 63 19.02 6.05 -18.13
N ALA A 64 19.71 5.04 -18.68
CA ALA A 64 19.54 4.64 -20.09
C ALA A 64 18.41 3.61 -20.35
N LEU A 65 17.98 2.82 -19.36
CA LEU A 65 16.93 1.80 -19.56
C LEU A 65 15.53 2.30 -19.16
N GLU A 66 15.47 3.28 -18.25
CA GLU A 66 14.23 3.75 -17.63
C GLU A 66 13.57 4.89 -18.43
N SER A 67 14.35 5.83 -18.98
CA SER A 67 13.84 6.88 -19.88
C SER A 67 13.15 6.30 -21.13
N ASP A 68 13.68 5.18 -21.64
CA ASP A 68 13.14 4.48 -22.81
C ASP A 68 11.79 3.82 -22.54
N ALA A 69 11.56 3.29 -21.32
CA ALA A 69 10.29 2.66 -20.96
C ALA A 69 9.13 3.66 -20.97
N TRP A 70 9.37 4.89 -20.49
CA TRP A 70 8.38 5.97 -20.47
C TRP A 70 8.20 6.65 -21.83
N ALA A 71 9.30 6.84 -22.58
CA ALA A 71 9.28 7.36 -23.95
C ALA A 71 8.64 6.39 -24.97
N GLY A 72 8.63 5.09 -24.67
CA GLY A 72 7.97 4.05 -25.47
C GLY A 72 6.45 3.99 -25.27
N VAL A 73 5.89 4.63 -24.24
CA VAL A 73 4.44 4.66 -24.06
C VAL A 73 3.77 5.57 -25.07
N THR A 74 2.59 5.20 -25.56
CA THR A 74 1.76 6.06 -26.42
C THR A 74 0.52 6.56 -25.66
N PRO A 75 0.30 7.89 -25.52
CA PRO A 75 1.24 8.96 -25.88
C PRO A 75 2.46 8.97 -24.95
N GLN A 76 3.56 9.53 -25.47
CA GLN A 76 4.81 9.67 -24.72
C GLN A 76 4.57 10.52 -23.48
N ARG A 77 5.18 10.12 -22.37
CA ARG A 77 5.01 10.77 -21.08
C ARG A 77 6.21 10.51 -20.20
N LEU A 78 6.35 11.33 -19.18
CA LEU A 78 7.36 11.18 -18.12
C LEU A 78 6.72 10.55 -16.87
N PRO A 79 7.55 10.02 -15.94
CA PRO A 79 7.11 9.73 -14.58
C PRO A 79 6.50 10.98 -13.92
N ALA A 80 5.67 10.78 -12.89
CA ALA A 80 4.97 11.89 -12.26
C ALA A 80 5.85 12.70 -11.30
N ASN A 81 6.95 12.12 -10.81
CA ASN A 81 7.89 12.67 -9.84
C ASN A 81 7.19 13.26 -8.61
N GLN A 82 6.17 12.54 -8.13
CA GLN A 82 5.40 12.90 -6.95
C GLN A 82 4.73 11.66 -6.35
N MET A 83 4.40 11.72 -5.05
CA MET A 83 3.53 10.76 -4.38
C MET A 83 2.24 10.50 -5.20
N MET A 84 1.86 9.23 -5.37
CA MET A 84 0.59 8.91 -6.01
C MET A 84 -0.55 9.48 -5.17
N ARG A 85 -1.50 10.12 -5.85
CA ARG A 85 -2.72 10.66 -5.23
C ARG A 85 -3.84 9.63 -5.21
N THR A 86 -3.73 8.63 -6.09
CA THR A 86 -4.75 7.65 -6.38
C THR A 86 -4.09 6.33 -6.74
N ILE A 87 -4.59 5.20 -6.23
CA ILE A 87 -4.04 3.90 -6.63
C ILE A 87 -4.24 3.61 -8.13
N SER A 88 -5.19 4.27 -8.79
CA SER A 88 -5.40 4.15 -10.23
C SER A 88 -4.22 4.63 -11.08
N GLU A 89 -3.32 5.44 -10.53
CA GLU A 89 -2.10 5.86 -11.21
C GLU A 89 -1.15 4.70 -11.50
N ILE A 90 -1.22 3.59 -10.75
CA ILE A 90 -0.40 2.39 -11.03
C ILE A 90 -0.64 1.83 -12.44
N LYS A 91 -1.84 2.02 -13.01
CA LYS A 91 -2.16 1.62 -14.39
C LYS A 91 -1.40 2.43 -15.45
N ARG A 92 -0.77 3.53 -15.04
CA ARG A 92 0.07 4.34 -15.91
C ARG A 92 1.48 3.78 -15.96
N LEU A 93 1.89 2.86 -15.10
CA LEU A 93 3.23 2.30 -15.23
C LEU A 93 3.35 1.46 -16.51
N PRO A 94 4.39 1.65 -17.34
CA PRO A 94 4.57 0.89 -18.59
C PRO A 94 4.50 -0.64 -18.40
N GLY A 95 5.13 -1.15 -17.35
CA GLY A 95 5.21 -2.57 -17.03
C GLY A 95 4.02 -3.12 -16.25
N PHE A 96 3.05 -2.28 -15.83
CA PHE A 96 1.93 -2.74 -15.02
C PHE A 96 0.82 -3.37 -15.88
N PRO A 97 0.51 -4.67 -15.72
CA PRO A 97 -0.56 -5.31 -16.47
C PRO A 97 -1.92 -4.84 -15.94
N VAL A 98 -2.69 -4.14 -16.78
CA VAL A 98 -4.01 -3.57 -16.41
C VAL A 98 -4.98 -4.64 -15.86
N ALA A 99 -4.85 -5.89 -16.31
CA ALA A 99 -5.65 -7.01 -15.82
C ALA A 99 -5.43 -7.33 -14.32
N ALA A 100 -4.27 -6.97 -13.74
CA ALA A 100 -3.98 -7.15 -12.32
C ALA A 100 -4.63 -6.06 -11.44
N TYR A 101 -5.02 -4.92 -12.02
CA TYR A 101 -5.57 -3.77 -11.29
C TYR A 101 -6.73 -4.11 -10.34
N PRO A 102 -7.75 -4.91 -10.72
CA PRO A 102 -8.86 -5.22 -9.84
C PRO A 102 -8.47 -5.99 -8.57
N ARG A 103 -7.33 -6.70 -8.57
CA ARG A 103 -6.78 -7.38 -7.39
C ARG A 103 -5.85 -6.44 -6.61
N ALA A 104 -4.91 -5.81 -7.30
CA ALA A 104 -3.94 -4.89 -6.68
C ALA A 104 -4.63 -3.73 -5.93
N SER A 105 -5.69 -3.15 -6.51
CA SER A 105 -6.44 -2.04 -5.90
C SER A 105 -7.23 -2.40 -4.64
N LYS A 106 -7.34 -3.70 -4.28
CA LYS A 106 -7.97 -4.15 -3.03
C LYS A 106 -7.01 -4.16 -1.84
N VAL A 107 -5.71 -4.32 -2.11
CA VAL A 107 -4.66 -4.46 -1.09
C VAL A 107 -3.70 -3.27 -1.05
N LEU A 108 -3.63 -2.48 -2.13
CA LEU A 108 -2.82 -1.27 -2.21
C LEU A 108 -3.68 -0.01 -2.19
N CYS A 109 -3.16 1.02 -1.51
CA CYS A 109 -3.73 2.36 -1.48
C CYS A 109 -2.64 3.44 -1.64
N ALA A 110 -3.06 4.63 -2.06
CA ALA A 110 -2.20 5.81 -2.23
C ALA A 110 -2.69 6.93 -1.30
N LEU A 111 -2.25 6.87 -0.04
CA LEU A 111 -2.50 7.91 0.97
C LEU A 111 -1.47 9.04 0.80
N PRO A 112 -1.83 10.31 1.08
CA PRO A 112 -0.95 11.45 0.85
C PRO A 112 0.10 11.63 1.96
N ASP A 113 0.73 10.53 2.39
CA ASP A 113 1.85 10.51 3.34
C ASP A 113 2.78 9.30 3.07
N THR A 114 3.87 9.24 3.83
CA THR A 114 4.84 8.13 3.85
C THR A 114 4.81 7.32 5.14
N GLU A 115 4.05 7.73 6.15
CA GLU A 115 4.08 7.16 7.50
C GLU A 115 2.85 6.30 7.82
N SER A 116 1.85 6.28 6.93
CA SER A 116 0.63 5.51 7.11
C SER A 116 0.91 4.02 7.23
N LYS A 117 0.34 3.45 8.29
CA LYS A 117 0.36 2.02 8.62
C LYS A 117 -0.97 1.37 8.32
N VAL A 118 -0.96 0.04 8.23
CA VAL A 118 -2.15 -0.78 8.01
C VAL A 118 -2.98 -0.86 9.29
N ASP A 119 -4.20 -0.34 9.26
CA ASP A 119 -5.14 -0.51 10.37
C ASP A 119 -5.76 -1.92 10.36
N VAL A 120 -5.28 -2.79 11.25
CA VAL A 120 -5.74 -4.18 11.36
C VAL A 120 -7.22 -4.30 11.76
N ASN A 121 -7.78 -3.27 12.41
CA ASN A 121 -9.18 -3.26 12.82
C ASN A 121 -10.14 -3.05 11.65
N THR A 122 -9.65 -2.57 10.51
CA THR A 122 -10.46 -2.30 9.32
C THR A 122 -10.27 -3.30 8.19
N LEU A 123 -9.28 -4.20 8.31
CA LEU A 123 -8.99 -5.22 7.30
C LEU A 123 -10.20 -6.14 7.07
N LYS A 124 -10.46 -6.42 5.80
CA LYS A 124 -11.45 -7.40 5.33
C LYS A 124 -10.75 -8.73 5.02
N PRO A 125 -11.44 -9.88 5.06
CA PRO A 125 -10.84 -11.17 4.72
C PRO A 125 -10.16 -11.20 3.35
N GLY A 126 -10.74 -10.54 2.34
CA GLY A 126 -10.14 -10.40 1.01
C GLY A 126 -8.86 -9.54 0.94
N GLN A 127 -8.42 -8.98 2.07
CA GLN A 127 -7.16 -8.23 2.22
C GLN A 127 -6.12 -9.03 3.04
N ALA A 128 -6.38 -10.30 3.32
CA ALA A 128 -5.42 -11.22 3.95
C ALA A 128 -4.03 -11.28 3.27
N PRO A 129 -3.90 -11.15 1.93
CA PRO A 129 -2.57 -11.08 1.29
C PRO A 129 -1.67 -9.98 1.86
N LEU A 130 -2.26 -8.89 2.39
CA LEU A 130 -1.49 -7.83 3.06
C LEU A 130 -0.76 -8.35 4.30
N LEU A 131 -1.44 -9.10 5.17
CA LEU A 131 -0.80 -9.66 6.37
C LEU A 131 0.19 -10.77 6.02
N SER A 132 -0.09 -11.56 4.98
CA SER A 132 0.84 -12.56 4.45
C SER A 132 2.14 -11.90 3.98
N ALA A 133 2.04 -10.87 3.13
CA ALA A 133 3.19 -10.12 2.64
C ALA A 133 3.99 -9.45 3.77
N LEU A 134 3.31 -8.83 4.75
CA LEU A 134 3.97 -8.24 5.93
C LEU A 134 4.73 -9.27 6.78
N SER A 135 4.33 -10.55 6.71
CA SER A 135 5.00 -11.66 7.40
C SER A 135 6.07 -12.36 6.56
N ALA A 136 6.41 -11.83 5.38
CA ALA A 136 7.26 -12.50 4.40
C ALA A 136 6.76 -13.92 4.03
N GLY A 137 5.44 -14.10 3.97
CA GLY A 137 4.77 -15.36 3.62
C GLY A 137 4.76 -16.43 4.71
N THR A 138 5.30 -16.16 5.90
CA THR A 138 5.29 -17.12 7.04
C THR A 138 3.90 -17.28 7.66
N LEU A 139 3.06 -16.26 7.57
CA LEU A 139 1.62 -16.34 7.79
C LEU A 139 0.93 -16.58 6.45
N SER A 140 0.32 -17.76 6.27
CA SER A 140 -0.41 -18.07 5.03
C SER A 140 -1.60 -17.11 4.83
N GLU A 141 -2.04 -16.91 3.59
CA GLU A 141 -3.23 -16.09 3.32
C GLU A 141 -4.48 -16.61 4.04
N ASP A 142 -4.63 -17.94 4.15
CA ASP A 142 -5.74 -18.57 4.85
C ASP A 142 -5.68 -18.31 6.37
N ASP A 143 -4.48 -18.36 6.95
CA ASP A 143 -4.27 -18.02 8.36
C ASP A 143 -4.48 -16.53 8.62
N ALA A 144 -4.00 -15.66 7.73
CA ALA A 144 -4.28 -14.23 7.78
C ALA A 144 -5.78 -13.94 7.69
N ALA A 145 -6.51 -14.63 6.82
CA ALA A 145 -7.96 -14.49 6.71
C ALA A 145 -8.67 -14.95 8.00
N ARG A 146 -8.23 -16.06 8.61
CA ARG A 146 -8.72 -16.52 9.92
C ARG A 146 -8.39 -15.53 11.04
N LEU A 147 -7.18 -14.96 11.05
CA LEU A 147 -6.78 -13.94 12.01
C LEU A 147 -7.67 -12.71 11.91
N ILE A 148 -7.94 -12.22 10.69
CA ILE A 148 -8.88 -11.12 10.45
C ILE A 148 -10.29 -11.48 10.92
N ALA A 149 -10.76 -12.70 10.66
CA ALA A 149 -12.08 -13.17 11.11
C ALA A 149 -12.17 -13.35 12.63
N SER A 150 -11.04 -13.59 13.31
CA SER A 150 -10.95 -13.72 14.77
C SER A 150 -10.89 -12.37 15.50
N ARG A 151 -10.92 -11.26 14.77
CA ARG A 151 -10.88 -9.92 15.35
C ARG A 151 -12.01 -9.75 16.38
N PRO A 152 -11.72 -9.24 17.59
CA PRO A 152 -12.75 -8.92 18.57
C PRO A 152 -13.81 -7.95 18.02
N GLU A 153 -15.01 -7.95 18.59
CA GLU A 153 -16.11 -7.08 18.13
C GLU A 153 -15.73 -5.59 18.16
N GLU A 154 -15.05 -5.16 19.23
CA GLU A 154 -14.53 -3.79 19.38
C GLU A 154 -13.17 -3.57 18.67
N GLY A 155 -12.62 -4.61 18.04
CA GLY A 155 -11.26 -4.64 17.50
C GLY A 155 -10.19 -4.91 18.56
N TRP A 156 -8.93 -4.96 18.11
CA TRP A 156 -7.78 -5.00 19.01
C TRP A 156 -7.52 -3.62 19.61
N ALA A 157 -7.39 -3.57 20.94
CA ALA A 157 -7.17 -2.33 21.69
C ALA A 157 -5.78 -1.70 21.45
N SER A 158 -4.80 -2.51 21.04
CA SER A 158 -3.43 -2.08 20.77
C SER A 158 -2.73 -3.00 19.78
N VAL A 159 -1.63 -2.53 19.20
CA VAL A 159 -0.76 -3.35 18.35
C VAL A 159 -0.24 -4.56 19.15
N ASP A 160 0.07 -4.40 20.44
CA ASP A 160 0.49 -5.50 21.31
C ASP A 160 -0.60 -6.57 21.48
N ALA A 161 -1.87 -6.18 21.59
CA ALA A 161 -2.98 -7.12 21.69
C ALA A 161 -3.15 -7.93 20.40
N PHE A 162 -3.00 -7.27 19.25
CA PHE A 162 -2.95 -7.92 17.95
C PHE A 162 -1.75 -8.90 17.87
N SER A 163 -0.54 -8.45 18.21
CA SER A 163 0.67 -9.27 18.19
C SER A 163 0.58 -10.49 19.10
N LYS A 164 0.00 -10.37 20.30
CA LYS A 164 -0.23 -11.52 21.20
C LYS A 164 -1.19 -12.54 20.60
N THR A 165 -2.25 -12.08 19.94
CA THR A 165 -3.21 -12.96 19.24
C THR A 165 -2.50 -13.72 18.11
N LEU A 166 -1.70 -13.00 17.32
CA LEU A 166 -0.90 -13.58 16.25
C LEU A 166 0.10 -14.62 16.80
N GLU A 167 0.88 -14.28 17.81
CA GLU A 167 1.88 -15.16 18.42
C GLU A 167 1.27 -16.43 19.03
N THR A 168 0.10 -16.30 19.67
CA THR A 168 -0.60 -17.42 20.31
C THR A 168 -1.16 -18.40 19.28
N ASN A 169 -1.77 -17.89 18.21
CA ASN A 169 -2.52 -18.71 17.26
C ASN A 169 -1.67 -19.14 16.04
N TYR A 170 -0.68 -18.34 15.68
CA TYR A 170 0.17 -18.51 14.49
C TYR A 170 1.62 -18.17 14.84
N PRO A 171 2.34 -19.02 15.58
CA PRO A 171 3.69 -18.70 16.08
C PRO A 171 4.63 -18.20 14.99
N GLN A 172 5.18 -17.00 15.19
CA GLN A 172 6.12 -16.36 14.28
C GLN A 172 7.48 -16.17 14.95
N SER A 173 8.53 -15.98 14.14
CA SER A 173 9.82 -15.55 14.69
C SER A 173 9.74 -14.12 15.25
N LYS A 174 10.57 -13.80 16.24
CA LYS A 174 10.65 -12.42 16.80
C LYS A 174 10.93 -11.37 15.74
N ALA A 175 11.72 -11.70 14.71
CA ALA A 175 12.04 -10.79 13.62
C ALA A 175 10.80 -10.48 12.77
N ILE A 176 9.98 -11.49 12.45
CA ILE A 176 8.74 -11.31 11.70
C ILE A 176 7.72 -10.52 12.51
N LEU A 177 7.58 -10.79 13.82
CA LEU A 177 6.69 -10.02 14.68
C LEU A 177 7.08 -8.54 14.72
N ALA A 178 8.38 -8.23 14.88
CA ALA A 178 8.88 -6.86 14.86
C ALA A 178 8.65 -6.18 13.50
N GLN A 179 8.87 -6.90 12.40
CA GLN A 179 8.58 -6.41 11.06
C GLN A 179 7.10 -6.06 10.89
N MET A 180 6.19 -6.97 11.25
CA MET A 180 4.76 -6.71 11.16
C MET A 180 4.34 -5.51 12.02
N GLN A 181 4.85 -5.42 13.26
CA GLN A 181 4.59 -4.28 14.16
C GLN A 181 5.02 -2.92 13.57
N ALA A 182 6.06 -2.90 12.75
CA ALA A 182 6.50 -1.67 12.09
C ALA A 182 5.46 -1.12 11.10
N PHE A 183 4.68 -2.00 10.47
CA PHE A 183 3.76 -1.67 9.38
C PHE A 183 2.27 -1.67 9.77
N VAL A 184 1.92 -2.09 10.99
CA VAL A 184 0.52 -2.13 11.44
C VAL A 184 0.20 -1.06 12.49
N ALA A 185 -1.08 -0.69 12.52
CA ALA A 185 -1.72 0.14 13.52
C ALA A 185 -3.09 -0.46 13.86
N VAL A 186 -3.73 0.06 14.90
CA VAL A 186 -5.11 -0.33 15.31
C VAL A 186 -6.13 0.78 15.07
N ASN A 187 -5.71 1.84 14.37
CA ASN A 187 -6.53 2.97 13.99
C ASN A 187 -5.98 3.63 12.73
N SER A 188 -6.77 4.52 12.12
CA SER A 188 -6.42 5.29 10.94
C SER A 188 -6.69 6.78 11.17
N HIS A 189 -5.89 7.63 10.52
CA HIS A 189 -6.14 9.07 10.38
C HIS A 189 -6.82 9.41 9.05
N TYR A 190 -6.92 8.44 8.13
CA TYR A 190 -7.41 8.63 6.77
C TYR A 190 -8.71 7.87 6.57
N PHE A 191 -9.74 8.57 6.11
CA PHE A 191 -11.07 8.00 5.88
C PHE A 191 -11.62 8.39 4.51
N ARG A 192 -12.40 7.48 3.94
CA ARG A 192 -13.16 7.72 2.71
C ARG A 192 -14.64 7.85 3.06
N VAL A 193 -15.22 8.99 2.71
CA VAL A 193 -16.65 9.27 2.87
C VAL A 193 -17.31 9.20 1.50
N GLU A 194 -18.27 8.30 1.35
CA GLU A 194 -19.11 8.21 0.17
C GLU A 194 -20.48 8.82 0.50
N SER A 195 -20.86 9.86 -0.22
CA SER A 195 -22.14 10.56 -0.06
C SER A 195 -22.94 10.48 -1.36
N THR A 196 -24.23 10.21 -1.25
CA THR A 196 -25.16 10.22 -2.38
C THR A 196 -26.29 11.19 -2.06
N GLY A 197 -26.51 12.17 -2.94
CA GLY A 197 -27.65 13.06 -2.90
C GLY A 197 -28.55 12.78 -4.10
N ASN A 198 -29.85 12.68 -3.86
CA ASN A 198 -30.85 12.45 -4.90
C ASN A 198 -31.80 13.64 -4.98
N THR A 199 -32.10 14.08 -6.18
CA THR A 199 -33.25 14.94 -6.52
C THR A 199 -34.16 14.18 -7.49
N ASP A 200 -35.29 14.77 -7.88
CA ASP A 200 -36.22 14.14 -8.83
C ASP A 200 -35.56 13.86 -10.20
N ASP A 201 -34.60 14.70 -10.60
CA ASP A 201 -33.97 14.66 -11.92
C ASP A 201 -32.50 14.21 -11.91
N LEU A 202 -31.85 14.07 -10.74
CA LEU A 202 -30.41 13.89 -10.65
C LEU A 202 -29.98 13.04 -9.45
N THR A 203 -29.04 12.12 -9.68
CA THR A 203 -28.26 11.50 -8.61
C THR A 203 -26.83 12.03 -8.60
N LEU A 204 -26.44 12.70 -7.52
CA LEU A 204 -25.06 13.15 -7.29
C LEU A 204 -24.35 12.20 -6.34
N ARG A 205 -23.26 11.59 -6.79
CA ARG A 205 -22.34 10.84 -5.93
C ARG A 205 -21.07 11.63 -5.68
N VAL A 206 -20.70 11.75 -4.40
CA VAL A 206 -19.49 12.43 -3.95
C VAL A 206 -18.63 11.46 -3.16
N VAL A 207 -17.36 11.36 -3.53
CA VAL A 207 -16.35 10.65 -2.73
C VAL A 207 -15.39 11.68 -2.18
N SER A 208 -15.42 11.86 -0.85
CA SER A 208 -14.48 12.71 -0.12
C SER A 208 -13.45 11.84 0.60
N GLN A 209 -12.21 12.32 0.60
CA GLN A 209 -11.08 11.70 1.28
C GLN A 209 -10.66 12.68 2.38
N ILE A 210 -10.76 12.25 3.64
CA ILE A 210 -10.68 13.11 4.82
C ILE A 210 -9.64 12.64 5.85
N HIS A 211 -8.89 13.59 6.39
CA HIS A 211 -7.84 13.39 7.38
C HIS A 211 -8.36 13.87 8.71
N VAL A 212 -8.22 13.04 9.73
CA VAL A 212 -8.65 13.33 11.09
C VAL A 212 -7.42 13.40 11.98
N ASP A 213 -7.12 14.60 12.44
CA ASP A 213 -6.17 14.81 13.52
C ASP A 213 -6.85 14.41 14.84
N ARG A 214 -6.33 13.39 15.52
CA ARG A 214 -7.00 12.81 16.68
C ARG A 214 -6.77 13.60 17.96
N ASP A 215 -5.71 14.42 18.01
CA ASP A 215 -5.36 15.21 19.18
C ASP A 215 -6.20 16.49 19.24
N SER A 216 -6.36 17.15 18.10
CA SER A 216 -7.17 18.36 17.96
C SER A 216 -8.63 18.10 17.59
N GLY A 217 -8.95 16.93 17.03
CA GLY A 217 -10.25 16.63 16.44
C GLY A 217 -10.49 17.32 15.09
N GLU A 218 -9.47 17.96 14.51
CA GLU A 218 -9.58 18.66 13.24
C GLU A 218 -9.81 17.67 12.08
N VAL A 219 -10.80 17.96 11.23
CA VAL A 219 -11.11 17.17 10.03
C VAL A 219 -10.80 17.99 8.78
N ARG A 220 -9.87 17.50 7.95
CA ARG A 220 -9.48 18.15 6.68
C ARG A 220 -9.84 17.28 5.49
N THR A 221 -10.53 17.83 4.50
CA THR A 221 -10.73 17.13 3.21
C THR A 221 -9.55 17.43 2.28
N TRP A 222 -8.80 16.41 1.84
CA TRP A 222 -7.67 16.61 0.91
C TRP A 222 -8.01 16.25 -0.55
N GLN A 223 -9.07 15.49 -0.79
CA GLN A 223 -9.55 15.19 -2.14
C GLN A 223 -11.06 15.01 -2.15
N ARG A 224 -11.71 15.52 -3.19
CA ARG A 224 -13.13 15.26 -3.46
C ARG A 224 -13.32 14.94 -4.94
N ARG A 225 -14.16 13.94 -5.22
CA ARG A 225 -14.53 13.54 -6.59
C ARG A 225 -16.04 13.51 -6.71
N TYR A 226 -16.53 14.01 -7.84
CA TYR A 226 -17.95 14.07 -8.15
C TYR A 226 -18.25 13.13 -9.32
N ARG A 227 -19.38 12.44 -9.25
CA ARG A 227 -19.96 11.72 -10.37
C ARG A 227 -21.45 12.06 -10.42
N MET A 228 -21.85 12.76 -11.48
CA MET A 228 -23.25 12.97 -11.80
C MET A 228 -23.75 11.76 -12.59
N ILE A 229 -24.95 11.29 -12.24
CA ILE A 229 -25.69 10.26 -12.96
C ILE A 229 -27.02 10.91 -13.31
N GLU A 230 -27.16 11.21 -14.60
CA GLU A 230 -28.41 11.63 -15.26
C GLU A 230 -29.27 10.40 -15.60
#